data_AF-A0A8B7D9T2-F1
#
_entry.id   AF-A0A8B7D9T2-F1
#
_cell.length_a   1.000
_cell.length_b   1.000
_cell.length_c   1.000
_cell.angle_alpha   90.00
_cell.angle_beta   90.00
_cell.angle_gamma   90.00
#
_symmetry.space_group_name_H-M   'P 1'
#
loop_
_entity.id
_entity.type
_entity.pdbx_description
1 polymer ?
#
loop_
_entity_poly.entity_id
_entity_poly.type
_entity_poly.pdbx_seq_one_letter_code
_entity_poly.pdbx_strand_id
1 'polypeptide(L)'
;MSYGQMKVNLTFKVWIDHLLEEVLELESAVEGLQLSDQNKHNGNTNENTKTETKWDQFAEGHAIVKSGIIKKRKGLFAKRRQFLLTYGPELYYVDPSAMVLKGKIPWNRDLRPEAKNSKIFFIHTPRRTYYLEDPESNAMAWVKEIEKVHKHYFTPINNSSFMV
;
A
#
# COMPACT_ATOMS: atom_id res chain seq x y z
N MET A 1 -7.18 -47.27 57.73
CA MET A 1 -5.83 -46.95 57.23
C MET A 1 -5.77 -45.45 56.98
N SER A 2 -4.78 -44.80 57.59
CA SER A 2 -4.62 -43.34 57.71
C SER A 2 -3.85 -42.79 56.52
N TYR A 3 -4.27 -41.63 55.99
CA TYR A 3 -3.36 -40.64 55.43
C TYR A 3 -3.73 -39.26 55.97
N GLY A 4 -2.78 -38.67 56.69
CA GLY A 4 -2.93 -37.43 57.45
C GLY A 4 -3.05 -36.19 56.59
N GLN A 5 -3.80 -35.22 57.11
CA GLN A 5 -3.90 -33.87 56.59
C GLN A 5 -2.61 -33.08 56.89
N MET A 6 -1.90 -32.63 55.85
CA MET A 6 -0.93 -31.54 55.97
C MET A 6 -1.67 -30.21 56.04
N LYS A 7 -1.51 -29.47 57.15
CA LYS A 7 -2.00 -28.10 57.26
C LYS A 7 -1.09 -27.18 56.43
N VAL A 8 -1.55 -26.78 55.25
CA VAL A 8 -0.95 -25.71 54.45
C VAL A 8 -1.22 -24.36 55.11
N ASN A 9 -0.15 -23.58 55.29
CA ASN A 9 -0.14 -22.30 56.00
C ASN A 9 -0.81 -21.20 55.14
N LEU A 10 -1.72 -20.42 55.73
CA LEU A 10 -2.60 -19.48 55.00
C LEU A 10 -1.82 -18.35 54.29
N THR A 11 -0.58 -18.06 54.71
CA THR A 11 0.31 -17.09 54.05
C THR A 11 0.95 -17.61 52.77
N PHE A 12 1.16 -18.92 52.64
CA PHE A 12 1.68 -19.52 51.41
C PHE A 12 0.61 -19.59 50.31
N LYS A 13 -0.67 -19.71 50.68
CA LYS A 13 -1.77 -19.78 49.71
C LYS A 13 -1.95 -18.47 48.96
N VAL A 14 -1.92 -17.33 49.67
CA VAL A 14 -2.03 -15.99 49.05
C VAL A 14 -0.83 -15.70 48.14
N TRP A 15 0.36 -16.16 48.51
CA TRP A 15 1.57 -15.99 47.69
C TRP A 15 1.53 -16.84 46.41
N ILE A 16 1.00 -18.07 46.49
CA ILE A 16 0.82 -18.93 45.32
C ILE A 16 -0.28 -18.41 44.39
N ASP A 17 -1.39 -17.91 44.94
CA ASP A 17 -2.49 -17.38 44.11
C ASP A 17 -2.04 -16.14 43.30
N HIS A 18 -1.25 -15.23 43.89
CA HIS A 18 -0.64 -14.10 43.16
C HIS A 18 0.38 -14.55 42.09
N LEU A 19 1.22 -15.54 42.41
CA LEU A 19 2.19 -16.09 41.46
C LEU A 19 1.51 -16.81 40.29
N LEU A 20 0.36 -17.44 40.52
CA LEU A 20 -0.40 -18.12 39.46
C LEU A 20 -1.10 -17.13 38.54
N GLU A 21 -1.59 -16.01 39.06
CA GLU A 21 -2.21 -14.96 38.24
C GLU A 21 -1.16 -14.28 37.35
N GLU A 22 0.04 -14.02 37.88
CA GLU A 22 1.17 -13.45 37.14
C GLU A 22 1.72 -14.42 36.06
N VAL A 23 1.75 -15.73 36.35
CA VAL A 23 2.10 -16.76 35.35
C VAL A 23 1.05 -16.88 34.25
N LEU A 24 -0.25 -16.79 34.60
CA LEU A 24 -1.34 -16.87 33.62
C LEU A 24 -1.36 -15.65 32.66
N GLU A 25 -1.08 -14.45 33.18
CA GLU A 25 -0.97 -13.25 32.34
C GLU A 25 0.23 -13.34 31.38
N LEU A 26 1.37 -13.85 31.85
CA LEU A 26 2.57 -14.06 31.03
C LEU A 26 2.35 -15.12 29.94
N GLU A 27 1.66 -16.22 30.24
CA GLU A 27 1.30 -17.23 29.25
C GLU A 27 0.40 -16.66 28.16
N SER A 28 -0.60 -15.83 28.52
CA SER A 28 -1.46 -15.16 27.52
C SER A 28 -0.71 -14.17 26.65
N ALA A 29 0.29 -13.46 27.20
CA ALA A 29 1.13 -12.53 26.46
C ALA A 29 2.09 -13.25 25.49
N VAL A 30 2.64 -14.40 25.89
CA VAL A 30 3.47 -15.26 25.03
C VAL A 30 2.64 -15.83 23.87
N GLU A 31 1.41 -16.23 24.13
CA GLU A 31 0.49 -16.71 23.08
C GLU A 31 0.09 -15.59 22.10
N GLY A 32 -0.14 -14.37 22.61
CA GLY A 32 -0.37 -13.17 21.80
C GLY A 32 0.82 -12.75 20.94
N LEU A 33 2.05 -12.94 21.42
CA LEU A 33 3.28 -12.69 20.66
C LEU A 33 3.49 -13.74 19.55
N GLN A 34 3.18 -15.01 19.81
CA GLN A 34 3.33 -16.10 18.84
C GLN A 34 2.42 -15.93 17.60
N LEU A 35 1.29 -15.23 17.74
CA LEU A 35 0.39 -14.87 16.63
C LEU A 35 0.92 -13.72 15.75
N SER A 36 1.87 -12.93 16.24
CA SER A 36 2.43 -11.79 15.51
C SER A 36 3.58 -12.19 14.56
N ASP A 37 4.28 -13.29 14.85
CA ASP A 37 5.46 -13.74 14.09
C ASP A 37 5.14 -14.67 12.90
N GLN A 38 3.89 -15.10 12.74
CA GLN A 38 3.47 -15.92 11.60
C GLN A 38 3.09 -15.11 10.34
N ASN A 39 3.25 -13.78 10.33
CA ASN A 39 2.89 -12.95 9.17
C ASN A 39 4.06 -12.23 8.47
N LYS A 40 5.28 -12.76 8.61
CA LYS A 40 6.44 -12.29 7.81
C LYS A 40 7.00 -13.40 6.92
N HIS A 41 6.63 -13.28 5.65
CA HIS A 41 7.33 -13.77 4.47
C HIS A 41 7.52 -15.29 4.34
N ASN A 42 6.43 -15.98 4.03
CA ASN A 42 6.49 -17.03 3.03
C ASN A 42 5.48 -16.70 1.92
N GLY A 43 6.00 -16.22 0.79
CA GLY A 43 5.20 -15.79 -0.36
C GLY A 43 5.97 -16.04 -1.64
N ASN A 44 6.23 -17.31 -1.93
CA ASN A 44 6.45 -17.75 -3.30
C ASN A 44 5.09 -17.74 -4.01
N THR A 45 4.60 -16.56 -4.41
CA THR A 45 3.30 -16.41 -5.07
C THR A 45 3.50 -16.37 -6.58
N ASN A 46 3.69 -17.54 -7.17
CA ASN A 46 3.39 -17.76 -8.58
C ASN A 46 1.92 -18.15 -8.73
N GLU A 47 1.03 -17.21 -8.40
CA GLU A 47 -0.41 -17.34 -8.61
C GLU A 47 -1.02 -15.93 -8.71
N ASN A 48 -1.17 -15.46 -9.96
CA ASN A 48 -1.81 -14.21 -10.35
C ASN A 48 -3.32 -14.22 -10.03
N THR A 49 -3.71 -14.33 -8.75
CA THR A 49 -5.08 -14.02 -8.34
C THR A 49 -5.18 -12.51 -8.12
N LYS A 50 -5.38 -11.77 -9.22
CA LYS A 50 -5.64 -10.33 -9.18
C LYS A 50 -6.88 -10.12 -8.30
N THR A 51 -6.70 -9.61 -7.08
CA THR A 51 -7.82 -9.22 -6.24
C THR A 51 -8.52 -8.05 -6.92
N GLU A 52 -9.69 -8.31 -7.51
CA GLU A 52 -10.48 -7.26 -8.16
C GLU A 52 -10.87 -6.21 -7.14
N THR A 53 -10.41 -5.00 -7.36
CA THR A 53 -10.76 -3.83 -6.57
C THR A 53 -12.02 -3.20 -7.15
N LYS A 54 -12.77 -2.47 -6.33
CA LYS A 54 -13.92 -1.67 -6.81
C LYS A 54 -13.54 -0.61 -7.87
N TRP A 55 -12.25 -0.39 -8.11
CA TRP A 55 -11.74 0.58 -9.07
C TRP A 55 -11.47 -0.01 -10.44
N ASP A 56 -11.41 -1.34 -10.59
CA ASP A 56 -11.10 -1.99 -11.87
C ASP A 56 -12.10 -1.63 -12.98
N GLN A 57 -13.37 -1.37 -12.63
CA GLN A 57 -14.39 -0.87 -13.54
C GLN A 57 -14.03 0.45 -14.25
N PHE A 58 -13.11 1.24 -13.69
CA PHE A 58 -12.66 2.52 -14.28
C PHE A 58 -11.33 2.42 -15.02
N ALA A 59 -10.69 1.25 -15.02
CA ALA A 59 -9.39 1.04 -15.64
C ALA A 59 -9.50 0.56 -17.11
N GLU A 60 -10.71 0.46 -17.67
CA GLU A 60 -10.96 0.04 -19.06
C GLU A 60 -10.30 -1.32 -19.40
N GLY A 61 -10.34 -2.27 -18.46
CA GLY A 61 -9.73 -3.59 -18.62
C GLY A 61 -8.22 -3.64 -18.40
N HIS A 62 -7.56 -2.49 -18.22
CA HIS A 62 -6.13 -2.45 -17.93
C HIS A 62 -5.83 -2.89 -16.49
N ALA A 63 -4.71 -3.59 -16.31
CA ALA A 63 -4.21 -3.96 -14.99
C ALA A 63 -3.68 -2.73 -14.23
N ILE A 64 -4.20 -2.49 -13.03
CA ILE A 64 -3.79 -1.38 -12.15
C ILE A 64 -2.46 -1.73 -11.49
N VAL A 65 -1.45 -0.88 -11.68
CA VAL A 65 -0.10 -0.98 -11.11
C VAL A 65 -0.03 -0.31 -9.75
N LYS A 66 -0.62 0.89 -9.64
CA LYS A 66 -0.65 1.67 -8.41
C LYS A 66 -1.96 2.44 -8.34
N SER A 67 -2.54 2.49 -7.15
CA SER A 67 -3.73 3.31 -6.90
C SER A 67 -3.62 4.04 -5.57
N GLY A 68 -4.31 5.16 -5.43
CA GLY A 68 -4.38 5.91 -4.17
C GLY A 68 -5.21 7.19 -4.25
N ILE A 69 -5.57 7.72 -3.09
CA ILE A 69 -6.30 8.97 -2.97
C ILE A 69 -5.34 10.15 -3.07
N ILE A 70 -5.58 11.03 -4.04
CA ILE A 70 -4.76 12.21 -4.31
C ILE A 70 -5.64 13.46 -4.33
N LYS A 71 -5.13 14.56 -3.77
CA LYS A 71 -5.71 15.89 -3.94
C LYS A 71 -5.17 16.51 -5.23
N LYS A 72 -6.04 16.71 -6.20
CA LYS A 72 -5.72 17.29 -7.51
C LYS A 72 -6.15 18.75 -7.57
N ARG A 73 -5.23 19.68 -7.85
CA ARG A 73 -5.58 21.11 -8.00
C ARG A 73 -6.50 21.34 -9.20
N LYS A 74 -7.57 22.12 -8.99
CA LYS A 74 -8.52 22.60 -10.00
C LYS A 74 -8.89 24.06 -9.68
N GLY A 75 -8.21 25.00 -10.33
CA GLY A 75 -8.33 26.43 -10.02
C GLY A 75 -7.77 26.73 -8.63
N LEU A 76 -8.56 27.44 -7.82
CA LEU A 76 -8.21 27.82 -6.45
C LEU A 76 -8.31 26.68 -5.43
N PHE A 77 -9.00 25.59 -5.77
CA PHE A 77 -9.27 24.49 -4.84
C PHE A 77 -8.66 23.17 -5.32
N ALA A 78 -8.35 22.27 -4.39
CA ALA A 78 -8.05 20.88 -4.71
C ALA A 78 -9.32 20.01 -4.64
N LYS A 79 -9.35 18.96 -5.45
CA LYS A 79 -10.40 17.94 -5.41
C LYS A 79 -9.80 16.58 -5.06
N ARG A 80 -10.42 15.88 -4.13
CA ARG A 80 -10.08 14.50 -3.77
C ARG A 80 -10.41 13.57 -4.93
N ARG A 81 -9.45 12.81 -5.42
CA ARG A 81 -9.60 11.87 -6.54
C ARG A 81 -8.88 10.57 -6.24
N GLN A 82 -9.50 9.46 -6.60
CA GLN A 82 -8.80 8.18 -6.65
C GLN A 82 -8.03 8.13 -7.96
N PHE A 83 -6.70 8.04 -7.90
CA PHE A 83 -5.83 7.86 -9.06
C PHE A 83 -5.56 6.38 -9.29
N LEU A 84 -5.51 5.98 -10.56
CA LEU A 84 -5.20 4.62 -11.01
C LEU A 84 -4.13 4.74 -12.11
N LEU A 85 -2.92 4.28 -11.81
CA LEU A 85 -1.87 4.03 -12.79
C LEU A 85 -2.03 2.60 -13.31
N THR A 86 -2.09 2.43 -14.63
CA THR A 86 -2.30 1.11 -15.24
C THR A 86 -1.18 0.72 -16.20
N TYR A 87 -1.07 -0.57 -16.52
CA TYR A 87 -0.43 -1.03 -17.75
C TYR A 87 -1.29 -0.59 -18.96
N GLY A 88 -0.71 -0.41 -20.14
CA GLY A 88 -1.42 0.20 -21.30
C GLY A 88 -1.02 1.65 -21.65
N PRO A 89 0.04 2.19 -21.04
CA PRO A 89 0.02 2.96 -19.79
C PRO A 89 -0.98 4.14 -19.79
N GLU A 90 -1.81 4.23 -18.76
CA GLU A 90 -2.78 5.30 -18.57
C GLU A 90 -2.83 5.76 -17.10
N LEU A 91 -3.25 7.00 -16.87
CA LEU A 91 -3.45 7.58 -15.54
C LEU A 91 -4.86 8.11 -15.38
N TYR A 92 -5.74 7.28 -14.83
CA TYR A 92 -7.14 7.62 -14.58
C TYR A 92 -7.30 8.36 -13.26
N TYR A 93 -8.29 9.25 -13.18
CA TYR A 93 -8.72 9.80 -11.90
C TYR A 93 -10.25 9.81 -11.76
N VAL A 94 -10.70 9.16 -10.70
CA VAL A 94 -12.11 8.90 -10.37
C VAL A 94 -12.52 9.81 -9.22
N ASP A 95 -13.78 10.24 -9.20
CA ASP A 95 -14.38 10.80 -8.00
C ASP A 95 -14.78 9.65 -7.05
N PRO A 96 -14.08 9.45 -5.93
CA PRO A 96 -14.29 8.28 -5.07
C PRO A 96 -15.61 8.32 -4.29
N SER A 97 -16.27 9.49 -4.21
CA SER A 97 -17.57 9.63 -3.53
C SER A 97 -18.71 9.39 -4.51
N ALA A 98 -18.62 9.97 -5.71
CA ALA A 98 -19.64 9.78 -6.74
C ALA A 98 -19.47 8.47 -7.53
N MET A 99 -18.33 7.78 -7.42
CA MET A 99 -17.96 6.61 -8.23
C MET A 99 -18.05 6.90 -9.74
N VAL A 100 -17.48 8.04 -10.18
CA VAL A 100 -17.50 8.48 -11.57
C VAL A 100 -16.09 8.82 -12.07
N LEU A 101 -15.71 8.28 -13.23
CA LEU A 101 -14.47 8.66 -13.92
C LEU A 101 -14.51 10.15 -14.31
N LYS A 102 -13.54 10.95 -13.84
CA LYS A 102 -13.49 12.40 -14.14
C LYS A 102 -12.54 12.74 -15.28
N GLY A 103 -11.70 11.79 -15.68
CA GLY A 103 -10.81 11.92 -16.83
C GLY A 103 -9.52 11.13 -16.67
N LYS A 104 -8.62 11.35 -17.61
CA LYS A 104 -7.28 10.76 -17.66
C LYS A 104 -6.20 11.84 -17.78
N ILE A 105 -4.98 11.51 -17.40
CA ILE A 105 -3.80 12.29 -17.79
C ILE A 105 -3.26 11.66 -19.08
N PRO A 106 -3.20 12.40 -20.20
CA PRO A 106 -2.70 11.85 -21.46
C PRO A 106 -1.28 11.32 -21.29
N TRP A 107 -1.08 10.05 -21.61
CA TRP A 107 0.22 9.43 -21.59
C TRP A 107 0.93 9.63 -22.93
N ASN A 108 2.16 10.14 -22.90
CA ASN A 108 2.99 10.34 -24.10
C ASN A 108 4.47 10.28 -23.73
N ARG A 109 5.34 10.29 -24.75
CA ARG A 109 6.80 10.24 -24.57
C ARG A 109 7.34 11.41 -23.74
N ASP A 110 6.71 12.58 -23.81
CA ASP A 110 7.14 13.78 -23.10
C ASP A 110 6.57 13.88 -21.67
N LEU A 111 5.80 12.89 -21.23
CA LEU A 111 5.27 12.83 -19.87
C LEU A 111 6.45 12.73 -18.88
N ARG A 112 6.52 13.68 -17.95
CA ARG A 112 7.57 13.73 -16.92
C ARG A 112 6.95 13.88 -15.54
N PRO A 113 7.05 12.88 -14.64
CA PRO A 113 6.70 13.06 -13.24
C PRO A 113 7.84 13.79 -12.51
N GLU A 114 7.51 14.57 -11.47
CA GLU A 114 8.48 15.31 -10.66
C GLU A 114 7.96 15.43 -9.22
N ALA A 115 8.76 15.04 -8.23
CA ALA A 115 8.39 15.25 -6.83
C ALA A 115 8.97 16.57 -6.33
N LYS A 116 8.11 17.44 -5.78
CA LYS A 116 8.55 18.67 -5.11
C LYS A 116 8.96 18.41 -3.67
N ASN A 117 8.24 17.54 -2.97
CA ASN A 117 8.55 17.07 -1.62
C ASN A 117 7.82 15.74 -1.39
N SER A 118 7.82 15.23 -0.15
CA SER A 118 7.16 13.96 0.18
C SER A 118 5.65 13.95 -0.07
N LYS A 119 4.97 15.10 -0.04
CA LYS A 119 3.53 15.21 -0.26
C LYS A 119 3.17 15.66 -1.66
N ILE A 120 3.96 16.53 -2.27
CA ILE A 120 3.60 17.21 -3.52
C ILE A 120 4.43 16.65 -4.67
N PHE A 121 3.74 16.30 -5.74
CA PHE A 121 4.35 15.95 -7.02
C PHE A 121 3.57 16.55 -8.20
N PHE A 122 4.25 16.58 -9.34
CA PHE A 122 3.76 17.08 -10.60
C PHE A 122 3.80 15.98 -11.63
N ILE A 123 2.86 16.04 -12.58
CA ILE A 123 2.95 15.31 -13.82
C ILE A 123 2.89 16.33 -14.94
N HIS A 124 4.00 16.49 -15.63
CA HIS A 124 4.14 17.39 -16.76
C HIS A 124 3.72 16.65 -18.03
N THR A 125 2.87 17.30 -18.82
CA THR A 125 2.53 16.91 -20.19
C THR A 125 2.68 18.15 -21.07
N PRO A 126 2.82 18.02 -22.41
CA PRO A 126 3.12 19.17 -23.28
C PRO A 126 2.16 20.36 -23.12
N ARG A 127 0.86 20.10 -22.88
CA ARG A 127 -0.16 21.15 -22.76
C ARG A 127 -0.46 21.55 -21.32
N ARG A 128 -0.03 20.77 -20.33
CA ARG A 128 -0.51 20.92 -18.95
C ARG A 128 0.40 20.27 -17.92
N THR A 129 0.62 20.98 -16.82
CA THR A 129 1.13 20.40 -15.58
C THR A 129 -0.01 20.08 -14.62
N TYR A 130 -0.03 18.84 -14.11
CA TYR A 130 -0.97 18.40 -13.09
C TYR A 130 -0.32 18.54 -11.72
N TYR A 131 -0.95 19.32 -10.83
CA TYR A 131 -0.49 19.56 -9.46
C TYR A 131 -1.22 18.61 -8.51
N LEU A 132 -0.46 17.73 -7.89
CA LEU A 132 -0.96 16.60 -7.11
C LEU A 132 -0.34 16.62 -5.71
N GLU A 133 -1.18 16.37 -4.70
CA GLU A 133 -0.78 16.22 -3.31
C GLU A 133 -1.27 14.86 -2.80
N ASP A 134 -0.33 14.04 -2.34
CA ASP A 134 -0.58 12.79 -1.67
C ASP A 134 -0.73 13.03 -0.15
N PRO A 135 -1.93 12.85 0.43
CA PRO A 135 -2.15 13.01 1.86
C PRO A 135 -1.33 12.04 2.71
N GLU A 136 -0.88 10.91 2.15
CA GLU A 136 -0.07 9.90 2.84
C GLU A 136 1.44 10.18 2.75
N SER A 137 1.85 11.29 2.12
CA SER A 137 3.26 11.66 1.96
C SER A 137 4.10 10.66 1.15
N ASN A 138 3.47 9.97 0.18
CA ASN A 138 4.10 8.99 -0.69
C ASN A 138 4.35 9.51 -2.13
N ALA A 139 4.53 10.82 -2.31
CA ALA A 139 4.70 11.44 -3.62
C ALA A 139 5.92 10.90 -4.40
N MET A 140 7.03 10.62 -3.72
CA MET A 140 8.21 10.01 -4.35
C MET A 140 7.91 8.62 -4.93
N ALA A 141 7.08 7.82 -4.24
CA ALA A 141 6.70 6.50 -4.72
C ALA A 141 5.81 6.57 -5.97
N TRP A 142 4.94 7.58 -6.05
CA TRP A 142 4.17 7.86 -7.27
C TRP A 142 5.08 8.20 -8.45
N VAL A 143 6.01 9.14 -8.25
CA VAL A 143 6.95 9.55 -9.30
C VAL A 143 7.77 8.35 -9.79
N LYS A 144 8.34 7.57 -8.87
CA LYS A 144 9.12 6.37 -9.20
C LYS A 144 8.32 5.35 -10.00
N GLU A 145 7.08 5.06 -9.62
CA GLU A 145 6.27 4.07 -10.35
C GLU A 145 5.84 4.58 -11.73
N ILE A 146 5.50 5.87 -11.84
CA ILE A 146 5.18 6.49 -13.14
C ILE A 146 6.40 6.44 -14.06
N GLU A 147 7.60 6.77 -13.57
CA GLU A 147 8.84 6.67 -14.36
C GLU A 147 9.13 5.25 -14.79
N LYS A 148 8.95 4.27 -13.90
CA LYS A 148 9.16 2.85 -14.21
C LYS A 148 8.24 2.38 -15.32
N VAL A 149 6.94 2.69 -15.22
CA VAL A 149 5.96 2.40 -16.27
C VAL A 149 6.33 3.13 -17.56
N HIS A 150 6.71 4.41 -17.49
CA HIS A 150 7.10 5.19 -18.67
C HIS A 150 8.31 4.59 -19.38
N LYS A 151 9.37 4.25 -18.64
CA LYS A 151 10.56 3.60 -19.19
C LYS A 151 10.22 2.27 -19.86
N HIS A 152 9.32 1.47 -19.28
CA HIS A 152 8.90 0.20 -19.88
C HIS A 152 8.31 0.37 -21.30
N TYR A 153 7.57 1.46 -21.55
CA TYR A 153 6.93 1.69 -22.85
C TYR A 153 7.72 2.57 -23.82
N PHE A 154 8.63 3.43 -23.34
CA PHE A 154 9.29 4.44 -24.17
C PHE A 154 10.82 4.34 -24.23
N THR A 155 11.45 3.42 -23.51
CA THR A 155 12.90 3.20 -23.62
C THR A 155 13.21 2.47 -24.92
N PRO A 156 14.10 2.98 -25.79
CA PRO A 156 14.51 2.27 -26.99
C PRO A 156 15.17 0.93 -26.62
N ILE A 157 14.82 -0.13 -27.35
CA ILE A 157 15.58 -1.38 -27.27
C ILE A 157 16.95 -1.09 -27.90
N ASN A 158 17.96 -0.86 -27.07
CA ASN A 158 19.34 -0.80 -27.56
C ASN A 158 19.74 -2.22 -27.96
N ASN A 159 19.71 -2.52 -29.26
CA ASN A 159 20.17 -3.78 -29.86
C ASN A 159 21.71 -3.95 -29.82
N SER A 160 22.37 -3.50 -28.75
CA SER A 160 23.84 -3.55 -28.61
C SER A 160 24.34 -4.90 -28.06
N SER A 161 23.45 -5.83 -27.69
CA SER A 161 23.80 -7.09 -27.05
C SER A 161 23.78 -8.32 -27.96
N PHE A 162 23.50 -8.14 -29.26
CA PHE A 162 23.47 -9.23 -30.27
C PHE A 162 24.55 -9.11 -31.35
N MET A 163 25.57 -8.26 -31.12
CA MET A 163 26.77 -8.23 -31.96
C MET A 163 28.02 -8.40 -31.10
N VAL A 164 28.23 -9.62 -30.62
CA VAL A 164 29.57 -10.18 -30.35
C VAL A 164 29.55 -11.65 -30.76
#